data_AF-A0A9Q4DUT6-F1
#
_entry.id   AF-A0A9Q4DUT6-F1
#
_cell.length_a   1.000
_cell.length_b   1.000
_cell.length_c   1.000
_cell.angle_alpha   90.00
_cell.angle_beta   90.00
_cell.angle_gamma   90.00
#
_symmetry.space_group_name_H-M   'P 1'
#
loop_
_entity.id
_entity.type
_entity.pdbx_description
1 polymer ?
#
loop_
_entity_poly.entity_id
_entity_poly.type
_entity_poly.pdbx_seq_one_letter_code
_entity_poly.pdbx_strand_id
1 'polypeptide(L)'
;MKLMGAPTKIAAIGEKIGADINKTTVCGKYYDAGMVTMLKLIATKTLHERLDSDFEKIELSQKTCKANDRMNDLYALISEKLPAELKPLLQDFDEICSTKAAYESEDAFISGFIAGFRYLMGEVAYSDELNFYK
;
A
#
# COMPACT_ATOMS: atom_id res chain seq x y z
N MET A 1 -12.19 -0.30 22.91
CA MET A 1 -11.72 -1.69 22.88
C MET A 1 -10.21 -1.67 22.67
N LYS A 2 -9.38 -2.04 23.66
CA LYS A 2 -7.91 -2.09 23.48
C LYS A 2 -7.58 -3.43 22.83
N LEU A 3 -7.39 -3.43 21.51
CA LEU A 3 -7.06 -4.63 20.75
C LEU A 3 -5.70 -5.20 21.23
N MET A 4 -5.72 -6.50 21.54
CA MET A 4 -4.55 -7.32 21.87
C MET A 4 -3.79 -7.60 20.58
N GLY A 5 -2.45 -7.52 20.59
CA GLY A 5 -1.65 -7.92 19.42
C GLY A 5 -0.32 -7.21 19.17
N ALA A 6 0.25 -6.45 20.12
CA ALA A 6 1.59 -5.92 19.91
C ALA A 6 2.65 -6.97 20.28
N PRO A 7 3.75 -7.14 19.54
CA PRO A 7 4.91 -7.91 19.99
C PRO A 7 5.40 -7.49 21.38
N THR A 8 5.33 -6.18 21.68
CA THR A 8 5.65 -5.60 22.98
C THR A 8 4.68 -6.02 24.08
N LYS A 9 3.41 -6.28 23.75
CA LYS A 9 2.41 -6.84 24.68
C LYS A 9 2.66 -8.33 24.92
N ILE A 10 3.12 -9.08 23.91
CA ILE A 10 3.51 -10.50 24.06
C ILE A 10 4.71 -10.63 25.00
N ALA A 11 5.73 -9.79 24.82
CA ALA A 11 6.88 -9.73 25.73
C ALA A 11 6.45 -9.33 27.16
N ALA A 12 5.61 -8.29 27.31
CA ALA A 12 5.13 -7.85 28.63
C ALA A 12 4.23 -8.87 29.35
N ILE A 13 3.43 -9.64 28.61
CA ILE A 13 2.66 -10.76 29.18
C ILE A 13 3.60 -11.88 29.58
N GLY A 14 4.58 -12.20 28.73
CA GLY A 14 5.60 -13.20 28.98
C GLY A 14 6.38 -12.92 30.28
N GLU A 15 6.81 -11.69 30.47
CA GLU A 15 7.49 -11.25 31.70
C GLU A 15 6.62 -11.45 32.95
N LYS A 16 5.32 -11.10 32.89
CA LYS A 16 4.38 -11.26 34.01
C LYS A 16 4.15 -12.71 34.42
N ILE A 17 4.32 -13.66 33.51
CA ILE A 17 4.12 -15.10 33.78
C ILE A 17 5.45 -15.85 33.96
N GLY A 18 6.59 -15.13 34.02
CA GLY A 18 7.92 -15.73 34.20
C GLY A 18 8.42 -16.49 32.97
N ALA A 19 7.91 -16.17 31.77
CA ALA A 19 8.37 -16.79 30.53
C ALA A 19 9.73 -16.21 30.08
N ASP A 20 10.51 -17.03 29.39
CA ASP A 20 11.82 -16.65 28.85
C ASP A 20 11.71 -15.47 27.87
N ILE A 21 12.52 -14.44 28.09
CA ILE A 21 12.47 -13.18 27.33
C ILE A 21 12.87 -13.37 25.86
N ASN A 22 13.79 -14.30 25.56
CA ASN A 22 14.22 -14.58 24.20
C ASN A 22 13.12 -15.31 23.44
N LYS A 23 12.46 -16.29 24.07
CA LYS A 23 11.32 -17.01 23.49
C LYS A 23 10.14 -16.09 23.24
N THR A 24 9.78 -15.25 24.20
CA THR A 24 8.66 -14.31 24.05
C THR A 24 8.94 -13.24 22.99
N THR A 25 10.19 -12.79 22.86
CA THR A 25 10.62 -11.90 21.77
C THR A 25 10.48 -12.55 20.39
N VAL A 26 10.94 -13.79 20.23
CA VAL A 26 10.83 -14.55 18.97
C VAL A 26 9.37 -14.81 18.61
N CYS A 27 8.54 -15.23 19.57
CA CYS A 27 7.10 -15.40 19.37
C CYS A 27 6.41 -14.08 18.97
N GLY A 28 6.82 -12.96 19.55
CA GLY A 28 6.33 -11.63 19.18
C GLY A 28 6.62 -11.28 17.71
N LYS A 29 7.81 -11.62 17.21
CA LYS A 29 8.17 -11.41 15.79
C LYS A 29 7.37 -12.29 14.84
N TYR A 30 7.15 -13.56 15.18
CA TYR A 30 6.29 -14.44 14.37
C TYR A 30 4.85 -13.96 14.33
N TYR A 31 4.34 -13.48 15.46
CA TYR A 31 3.00 -12.89 15.53
C TYR A 31 2.88 -11.64 14.64
N ASP A 32 3.84 -10.69 14.72
CA ASP A 32 3.84 -9.50 13.85
C ASP A 32 3.90 -9.88 12.37
N ALA A 33 4.79 -10.79 11.98
CA ALA A 33 4.89 -11.25 10.60
C ALA A 33 3.56 -11.85 10.11
N GLY A 34 2.92 -12.70 10.92
CA GLY A 34 1.61 -13.26 10.60
C GLY A 34 0.51 -12.19 10.49
N MET A 35 0.51 -11.22 11.40
CA MET A 35 -0.43 -10.09 11.36
C MET A 35 -0.24 -9.23 10.11
N VAL A 36 1.01 -8.88 9.76
CA VAL A 36 1.32 -8.14 8.54
C VAL A 36 0.84 -8.90 7.30
N THR A 37 1.05 -10.21 7.23
CA THR A 37 0.54 -11.03 6.12
C THR A 37 -0.98 -10.99 6.03
N MET A 38 -1.70 -11.10 7.15
CA MET A 38 -3.15 -11.00 7.16
C MET A 38 -3.65 -9.61 6.76
N LEU A 39 -2.99 -8.54 7.22
CA LEU A 39 -3.33 -7.17 6.85
C LEU A 39 -3.10 -6.90 5.36
N LYS A 40 -2.00 -7.43 4.79
CA LYS A 40 -1.77 -7.38 3.33
C LYS A 40 -2.90 -8.06 2.57
N LEU A 41 -3.28 -9.27 2.98
CA LEU A 41 -4.38 -10.01 2.34
C LEU A 41 -5.70 -9.24 2.42
N ILE A 42 -6.02 -8.65 3.56
CA ILE A 42 -7.23 -7.83 3.75
C ILE A 42 -7.17 -6.60 2.84
N ALA A 43 -6.06 -5.85 2.85
CA ALA A 43 -5.90 -4.65 2.03
C ALA A 43 -6.03 -4.95 0.54
N THR A 44 -5.33 -5.97 0.04
CA THR A 44 -5.42 -6.41 -1.36
C THR A 44 -6.85 -6.83 -1.71
N LYS A 45 -7.52 -7.57 -0.83
CA LYS A 45 -8.91 -7.99 -1.05
C LYS A 45 -9.86 -6.78 -1.08
N THR A 46 -9.73 -5.84 -0.16
CA THR A 46 -10.55 -4.61 -0.13
C THR A 46 -10.32 -3.74 -1.36
N LEU A 47 -9.10 -3.68 -1.89
CA LEU A 47 -8.79 -2.92 -3.11
C LEU A 47 -9.45 -3.53 -4.36
N HIS A 48 -9.52 -4.87 -4.42
CA HIS A 48 -10.01 -5.61 -5.59
C HIS A 48 -11.45 -6.12 -5.48
N GLU A 49 -12.04 -6.08 -4.27
CA GLU A 49 -13.46 -6.34 -4.08
C GLU A 49 -14.23 -5.29 -4.86
N ARG A 50 -15.10 -5.76 -5.78
CA ARG A 50 -16.03 -4.88 -6.48
C ARG A 50 -16.83 -4.15 -5.41
N LEU A 51 -16.69 -2.84 -5.34
CA LEU A 51 -17.66 -2.01 -4.67
C LEU A 51 -19.00 -2.34 -5.34
N ASP A 52 -19.97 -2.86 -4.57
CA ASP A 52 -21.32 -3.21 -5.04
C ASP A 52 -22.09 -2.01 -5.62
N SER A 53 -21.45 -0.84 -5.68
CA SER A 53 -21.98 0.35 -6.33
C SER A 53 -21.05 0.76 -7.47
N ASP A 54 -21.61 0.81 -8.68
CA ASP A 54 -21.08 1.58 -9.83
C ASP A 54 -21.00 3.10 -9.54
N PHE A 55 -21.01 3.52 -8.27
CA PHE A 55 -21.22 4.88 -7.79
C PHE A 55 -20.09 5.43 -6.90
N GLU A 56 -19.25 4.59 -6.31
CA GLU A 56 -18.06 5.06 -5.60
C GLU A 56 -16.96 5.41 -6.61
N LYS A 57 -17.06 6.63 -7.16
CA LYS A 57 -15.97 7.22 -7.93
C LYS A 57 -14.81 7.47 -6.97
N ILE A 58 -13.67 6.86 -7.25
CA ILE A 58 -12.41 7.24 -6.63
C ILE A 58 -12.20 8.73 -6.93
N GLU A 59 -12.28 9.58 -5.91
CA GLU A 59 -12.03 11.01 -6.06
C GLU A 59 -10.54 11.22 -6.33
N LEU A 60 -10.21 11.45 -7.60
CA LEU A 60 -8.86 11.83 -8.00
C LEU A 60 -8.58 13.28 -7.59
N SER A 61 -7.38 13.52 -7.08
CA SER A 61 -6.95 14.87 -6.76
C SER A 61 -6.90 15.73 -8.03
N GLN A 62 -7.17 17.04 -7.91
CA GLN A 62 -7.02 17.97 -9.04
C GLN A 62 -5.61 17.94 -9.66
N LYS A 63 -4.58 17.64 -8.86
CA LYS A 63 -3.21 17.50 -9.35
C LYS A 63 -3.06 16.26 -10.24
N THR A 64 -3.67 15.14 -9.83
CA THR A 64 -3.70 13.90 -10.59
C THR A 64 -4.42 14.11 -11.92
N CYS A 65 -5.59 14.74 -11.91
CA CYS A 65 -6.33 15.03 -13.15
C CYS A 65 -5.48 15.88 -14.12
N LYS A 66 -4.89 16.99 -13.64
CA LYS A 66 -4.04 17.85 -14.48
C LYS A 66 -2.80 17.13 -15.03
N ALA A 67 -2.22 16.23 -14.26
CA ALA A 67 -1.07 15.45 -14.72
C ALA A 67 -1.47 14.46 -15.82
N ASN A 68 -2.62 13.78 -15.66
CA ASN A 68 -3.16 12.87 -16.67
C ASN A 68 -3.53 13.62 -17.96
N ASP A 69 -4.21 14.77 -17.87
CA ASP A 69 -4.56 15.58 -19.04
C ASP A 69 -3.29 15.97 -19.82
N ARG A 70 -2.26 16.44 -19.12
CA ARG A 70 -0.98 16.79 -19.74
C ARG A 70 -0.27 15.58 -20.37
N MET A 71 -0.35 14.41 -19.74
CA MET A 71 0.24 13.18 -20.28
C MET A 71 -0.47 12.77 -21.57
N ASN A 72 -1.80 12.84 -21.60
CA ASN A 72 -2.62 12.54 -22.79
C ASN A 72 -2.31 13.51 -23.94
N ASP A 73 -2.20 14.81 -23.65
CA ASP A 73 -1.83 15.81 -24.65
C ASP A 73 -0.47 15.51 -25.28
N LEU A 74 0.53 15.17 -24.45
CA LEU A 74 1.86 14.82 -24.94
C LEU A 74 1.85 13.51 -25.74
N TYR A 75 1.12 12.51 -25.29
CA TYR A 75 0.97 11.24 -25.99
C TYR A 75 0.39 11.44 -27.39
N ALA A 76 -0.68 12.22 -27.52
CA ALA A 76 -1.30 12.54 -28.80
C ALA A 76 -0.30 13.25 -29.74
N LEU A 77 0.43 14.25 -29.22
CA LEU A 77 1.39 15.04 -29.97
C LEU A 77 2.59 14.20 -30.46
N ILE A 78 3.02 13.23 -29.66
CA ILE A 78 4.06 12.25 -30.02
C ILE A 78 3.52 11.29 -31.09
N SER A 79 2.30 10.77 -30.91
CA SER A 79 1.67 9.82 -31.83
C SER A 79 1.43 10.40 -33.23
N GLU A 80 1.13 11.70 -33.34
CA GLU A 80 1.02 12.39 -34.63
C GLU A 80 2.33 12.47 -35.40
N LYS A 81 3.45 12.62 -34.67
CA LYS A 81 4.80 12.79 -35.25
C LYS A 81 5.53 11.47 -35.48
N LEU A 82 5.09 10.40 -34.81
CA LEU A 82 5.74 9.10 -34.90
C LEU A 82 5.42 8.40 -36.23
N PRO A 83 6.41 7.80 -36.90
CA PRO A 83 6.18 6.86 -38.00
C PRO A 83 5.21 5.75 -37.58
N ALA A 84 4.38 5.28 -38.52
CA ALA A 84 3.34 4.28 -38.24
C ALA A 84 3.91 2.99 -37.61
N GLU A 85 5.11 2.58 -38.03
CA GLU A 85 5.81 1.39 -37.52
C GLU A 85 6.21 1.50 -36.05
N LEU A 86 6.36 2.71 -35.51
CA LEU A 86 6.76 2.94 -34.12
C LEU A 86 5.56 3.20 -33.19
N LYS A 87 4.35 3.40 -33.73
CA LYS A 87 3.15 3.64 -32.92
C LYS A 87 2.83 2.49 -31.96
N PRO A 88 2.98 1.20 -32.34
CA PRO A 88 2.80 0.10 -31.40
C PRO A 88 3.73 0.20 -30.19
N LEU A 89 5.00 0.59 -30.39
CA LEU A 89 5.96 0.75 -29.30
C LEU A 89 5.54 1.85 -28.32
N LEU A 90 4.94 2.93 -28.81
CA LEU A 90 4.41 4.00 -27.96
C LEU A 90 3.20 3.53 -27.14
N GLN A 91 2.32 2.71 -27.73
CA GLN A 91 1.19 2.09 -27.04
C GLN A 91 1.66 1.13 -25.95
N ASP A 92 2.59 0.24 -26.26
CA ASP A 92 3.18 -0.70 -25.29
C ASP A 92 3.85 0.04 -24.12
N PHE A 93 4.53 1.16 -24.42
CA PHE A 93 5.15 1.99 -23.39
C PHE A 93 4.10 2.61 -22.45
N ASP A 94 3.02 3.17 -23.00
CA ASP A 94 1.92 3.76 -22.22
C ASP A 94 1.20 2.71 -21.36
N GLU A 95 0.95 1.52 -21.92
CA GLU A 95 0.38 0.39 -21.19
C GLU A 95 1.28 -0.01 -20.00
N ILE A 96 2.57 -0.23 -20.24
CA ILE A 96 3.52 -0.60 -19.18
C ILE A 96 3.62 0.49 -18.10
N CYS A 97 3.65 1.76 -18.49
CA CYS A 97 3.66 2.88 -17.55
C CYS A 97 2.39 2.92 -16.70
N SER A 98 1.23 2.73 -17.31
CA SER A 98 -0.06 2.70 -16.62
C SER A 98 -0.17 1.52 -15.66
N THR A 99 0.25 0.32 -16.10
CA THR A 99 0.31 -0.88 -15.24
C THR A 99 1.26 -0.68 -14.07
N LYS A 100 2.44 -0.11 -14.30
CA LYS A 100 3.41 0.21 -13.22
C LYS A 100 2.79 1.17 -12.20
N ALA A 101 2.15 2.24 -12.65
CA ALA A 101 1.50 3.21 -11.76
C ALA A 101 0.35 2.58 -10.94
N ALA A 102 -0.38 1.62 -11.53
CA ALA A 102 -1.39 0.86 -10.82
C ALA A 102 -0.78 0.01 -9.68
N TYR A 103 0.31 -0.71 -9.95
CA TYR A 103 1.02 -1.49 -8.92
C TYR A 103 1.62 -0.60 -7.83
N GLU A 104 2.24 0.53 -8.19
CA GLU A 104 2.74 1.49 -7.20
C GLU A 104 1.62 2.04 -6.30
N SER A 105 0.43 2.25 -6.86
CA SER A 105 -0.74 2.70 -6.11
C SER A 105 -1.26 1.62 -5.16
N GLU A 106 -1.30 0.36 -5.59
CA GLU A 106 -1.64 -0.78 -4.74
C GLU A 106 -0.64 -0.93 -3.58
N ASP A 107 0.65 -0.91 -3.87
CA ASP A 107 1.72 -1.02 -2.86
C ASP A 107 1.63 0.12 -1.83
N ALA A 108 1.37 1.35 -2.29
CA ALA A 108 1.18 2.50 -1.42
C ALA A 108 -0.07 2.35 -0.54
N PHE A 109 -1.18 1.86 -1.09
CA PHE A 109 -2.40 1.60 -0.33
C PHE A 109 -2.17 0.54 0.76
N ILE A 110 -1.60 -0.61 0.41
CA ILE A 110 -1.32 -1.70 1.37
C ILE A 110 -0.41 -1.20 2.49
N SER A 111 0.66 -0.48 2.14
CA SER A 111 1.60 0.08 3.11
C SER A 111 0.90 1.09 4.04
N GLY A 112 0.09 1.98 3.48
CA GLY A 112 -0.71 2.95 4.23
C GLY A 112 -1.75 2.29 5.15
N PHE A 113 -2.39 1.21 4.69
CA PHE A 113 -3.36 0.45 5.47
C PHE A 113 -2.72 -0.20 6.70
N ILE A 114 -1.57 -0.86 6.53
CA ILE A 114 -0.81 -1.48 7.63
C ILE A 114 -0.32 -0.41 8.61
N ALA A 115 0.20 0.71 8.10
CA ALA A 115 0.63 1.84 8.91
C ALA A 115 -0.52 2.44 9.73
N GLY A 116 -1.68 2.64 9.11
CA GLY A 116 -2.89 3.14 9.77
C GLY A 116 -3.39 2.18 10.85
N PHE A 117 -3.38 0.87 10.58
CA PHE A 117 -3.70 -0.14 11.59
C PHE A 117 -2.74 -0.05 12.78
N ARG A 118 -1.42 -0.03 12.54
CA ARG A 118 -0.40 0.11 13.59
C ARG A 118 -0.58 1.40 14.40
N TYR A 119 -0.94 2.50 13.74
CA TYR A 119 -1.25 3.76 14.41
C TYR A 119 -2.41 3.61 15.39
N LEU A 120 -3.53 3.03 14.95
CA LEU A 120 -4.70 2.78 15.81
C LEU A 120 -4.38 1.84 16.98
N MET A 121 -3.42 0.93 16.80
CA MET A 121 -2.96 0.01 17.84
C MET A 121 -2.04 0.66 18.89
N GLY A 122 -1.63 1.92 18.68
CA GLY A 122 -0.66 2.62 19.53
C GLY A 122 0.77 2.13 19.31
N GLU A 123 1.07 1.56 18.15
CA GLU A 123 2.36 0.95 17.79
C GLU A 123 3.21 1.86 16.86
N VAL A 124 2.88 3.16 16.81
CA VAL A 124 3.54 4.20 15.99
C VAL A 124 5.06 4.27 16.21
N ALA A 125 5.57 3.75 17.33
CA ALA A 125 6.99 3.71 17.64
C ALA A 125 7.85 2.84 16.68
N TYR A 126 7.26 2.17 15.70
CA TYR A 126 7.97 1.40 14.67
C TYR A 126 8.04 2.07 13.29
N SER A 127 7.59 3.31 13.15
CA SER A 127 7.59 3.99 11.84
C SER A 127 8.81 4.88 11.60
N ASP A 128 10.02 4.34 11.69
CA ASP A 128 11.16 4.97 11.00
C ASP A 128 10.97 4.92 9.47
N GLU A 129 10.04 4.09 8.97
CA GLU A 129 9.65 3.97 7.56
C GLU A 129 8.53 4.93 7.13
N LEU A 130 7.87 5.68 8.04
CA LEU A 130 6.88 6.70 7.66
C LEU A 130 7.51 8.09 7.61
N ASN A 131 8.61 8.24 6.88
CA ASN A 131 8.95 9.55 6.35
C ASN A 131 8.03 9.84 5.17
N PHE A 132 6.82 10.31 5.46
CA PHE A 132 5.96 10.91 4.42
C PHE A 132 6.58 12.19 3.82
N TYR A 133 7.65 12.72 4.44
CA TYR A 133 8.44 13.85 3.96
C TYR A 133 9.91 13.74 4.41
N LYS A 134 10.75 13.01 3.66
CA LYS A 134 12.18 13.30 3.53
C LYS A 134 12.63 13.04 2.10
#